data_AF-A0A8S3D0L4-F1
#
_entry.id   AF-A0A8S3D0L4-F1
#
_cell.length_a   1.000
_cell.length_b   1.000
_cell.length_c   1.000
_cell.angle_alpha   90.00
_cell.angle_beta   90.00
_cell.angle_gamma   90.00
#
_symmetry.space_group_name_H-M   'P 1'
#
loop_
_entity.id
_entity.type
_entity.pdbx_description
1 polymer ?
#
loop_
_entity_poly.entity_id
_entity_poly.type
_entity_poly.pdbx_seq_one_letter_code
_entity_poly.pdbx_strand_id
1 'polypeptide(L)'
;MSIVRAVRVPILAFDANSVSLRSARKSIEQVISISDLSGSNGKAGANGKHGTPGRDGSFGDNGQDGHDGTDGSDGGPGEHGMDSKNALILLHGTLEDFNIQVKIVRTLNFPSTYGSHVDWDNIIYVRKVNYNFPLAKSQGIVLIEAIGGDGGNGGQGGDGGNGGAGGKGGIGHDGLSGFNAYSLGAPGRHGKNGGDKGNGGAGGSGSRRHDGSSGFNAYSFRAPGRDGGDEGNIENGDDGGDGGNGGNGGNGGDGGKGGNAGKGGHIQIISADPQLFTLIEIDCQAGRKGNGGAAGKGGCFGSGGSGGLGGCGGWGWNAEPMGLPGKDGKYGSCGVNGHPGSDGSDGCAASDGSVEYVVIDANNHILRIGPDKYHTSVVGYTITDDNEDGIYEPNSNFFVTNVKWINNGAMILPAGAILSFR
;
A
#
# COMPACT_ATOMS: atom_id res chain seq x y z
N MET A 1 -64.20 -38.78 -1.25
CA MET A 1 -64.08 -39.80 -2.32
C MET A 1 -64.04 -39.02 -3.63
N SER A 2 -62.97 -38.95 -4.41
CA SER A 2 -62.07 -40.01 -4.85
C SER A 2 -60.61 -39.56 -5.01
N ILE A 3 -59.75 -40.57 -5.08
CA ILE A 3 -58.29 -40.58 -5.05
C ILE A 3 -57.74 -40.77 -6.48
N VAL A 4 -56.70 -39.98 -6.81
CA VAL A 4 -55.47 -40.29 -7.59
C VAL A 4 -55.56 -40.51 -9.12
N ARG A 5 -54.70 -39.80 -9.87
CA ARG A 5 -53.54 -40.40 -10.58
C ARG A 5 -52.49 -39.39 -11.03
N ALA A 6 -51.26 -39.68 -10.66
CA ALA A 6 -50.05 -39.03 -11.12
C ALA A 6 -49.94 -39.06 -12.64
N VAL A 7 -49.48 -37.96 -13.24
CA VAL A 7 -48.98 -37.92 -14.62
C VAL A 7 -47.47 -37.73 -14.55
N ARG A 8 -46.74 -38.68 -15.13
CA ARG A 8 -45.27 -38.68 -15.23
C ARG A 8 -44.88 -38.09 -16.60
N VAL A 9 -44.32 -36.89 -16.55
CA VAL A 9 -43.11 -36.34 -17.23
C VAL A 9 -42.81 -36.75 -18.68
N PRO A 10 -42.49 -35.76 -19.54
CA PRO A 10 -41.29 -35.81 -20.36
C PRO A 10 -40.22 -34.83 -19.84
N ILE A 11 -39.03 -35.37 -19.65
CA ILE A 11 -37.78 -34.62 -19.48
C ILE A 11 -37.49 -34.05 -20.87
N LEU A 12 -37.50 -32.73 -20.99
CA LEU A 12 -36.82 -32.03 -22.08
C LEU A 12 -35.69 -31.21 -21.45
N ALA A 13 -34.50 -31.47 -21.96
CA ALA A 13 -33.26 -30.94 -21.46
C ALA A 13 -32.99 -29.52 -21.98
N PHE A 14 -32.25 -28.76 -21.17
CA PHE A 14 -31.46 -27.54 -21.46
C PHE A 14 -32.18 -26.23 -21.82
N ASP A 15 -32.10 -25.27 -20.90
CA ASP A 15 -31.17 -24.12 -21.02
C ASP A 15 -30.68 -23.76 -19.60
N ALA A 16 -29.38 -23.54 -19.43
CA ALA A 16 -28.74 -23.16 -18.18
C ALA A 16 -29.07 -21.73 -17.70
N ASN A 17 -30.06 -21.06 -18.28
CA ASN A 17 -30.41 -19.67 -17.98
C ASN A 17 -31.73 -19.44 -17.23
N SER A 18 -32.31 -20.45 -16.60
CA SER A 18 -33.47 -20.24 -15.72
C SER A 18 -33.27 -20.94 -14.37
N VAL A 19 -32.69 -20.21 -13.41
CA VAL A 19 -32.66 -20.64 -12.01
C VAL A 19 -34.09 -20.66 -11.47
N SER A 20 -34.68 -21.85 -11.40
CA SER A 20 -35.96 -22.10 -10.75
C SER A 20 -35.77 -22.04 -9.23
N LEU A 21 -36.31 -20.96 -8.63
CA LEU A 21 -36.39 -20.64 -7.20
C LEU A 21 -37.19 -21.70 -6.41
N ARG A 22 -36.58 -22.84 -6.07
CA ARG A 22 -37.20 -23.83 -5.16
C ARG A 22 -36.99 -23.58 -3.67
N SER A 23 -36.52 -22.39 -3.27
CA SER A 23 -36.29 -22.03 -1.85
C SER A 23 -36.85 -20.67 -1.43
N ALA A 24 -37.86 -20.15 -2.14
CA ALA A 24 -38.61 -18.96 -1.73
C ALA A 24 -39.49 -19.25 -0.48
N ARG A 25 -38.89 -19.31 0.72
CA ARG A 25 -39.61 -19.19 2.00
C ARG A 25 -38.75 -18.79 3.21
N LYS A 26 -37.67 -18.04 3.03
CA LYS A 26 -37.01 -17.34 4.14
C LYS A 26 -36.50 -15.97 3.70
N SER A 27 -37.14 -14.93 4.26
CA SER A 27 -36.58 -13.60 4.58
C SER A 27 -35.98 -12.73 3.46
N ILE A 28 -36.79 -11.79 2.96
CA ILE A 28 -36.60 -10.32 2.74
C ILE A 28 -35.26 -9.73 2.20
N GLU A 29 -34.18 -10.47 1.96
CA GLU A 29 -32.92 -9.88 1.45
C GLU A 29 -32.40 -10.59 0.19
N GLN A 30 -33.25 -10.88 -0.78
CA GLN A 30 -32.76 -11.27 -2.10
C GLN A 30 -32.46 -10.04 -2.94
N VAL A 31 -31.37 -9.35 -2.58
CA VAL A 31 -30.67 -8.45 -3.50
C VAL A 31 -30.16 -9.30 -4.66
N ILE A 32 -30.86 -9.25 -5.79
CA ILE A 32 -30.38 -9.90 -7.00
C ILE A 32 -29.50 -8.88 -7.71
N SER A 33 -28.19 -8.92 -7.43
CA SER A 33 -27.22 -8.13 -8.17
C SER A 33 -27.20 -8.63 -9.62
N ILE A 34 -27.55 -7.78 -10.57
CA ILE A 34 -27.46 -8.07 -12.01
C ILE A 34 -26.01 -7.80 -12.50
N SER A 35 -25.03 -7.98 -11.60
CA SER A 35 -23.64 -7.50 -11.65
C SER A 35 -22.87 -7.92 -12.91
N ASP A 36 -22.82 -7.00 -13.87
CA ASP A 36 -21.78 -6.88 -14.91
C ASP A 36 -21.52 -5.40 -15.26
N LEU A 37 -22.11 -4.45 -14.52
CA LEU A 37 -21.99 -3.02 -14.80
C LEU A 37 -20.81 -2.39 -14.07
N SER A 38 -20.56 -2.78 -12.82
CA SER A 38 -19.48 -2.21 -12.01
C SER A 38 -18.11 -2.33 -12.66
N GLY A 39 -17.28 -1.31 -12.41
CA GLY A 39 -15.90 -1.28 -12.79
C GLY A 39 -15.06 -2.29 -11.99
N SER A 40 -14.03 -2.85 -12.64
CA SER A 40 -13.05 -3.67 -11.92
C SER A 40 -12.08 -2.80 -11.14
N ASN A 41 -11.74 -3.25 -9.93
CA ASN A 41 -10.72 -2.58 -9.11
C ASN A 41 -9.32 -2.70 -9.74
N GLY A 42 -8.52 -1.65 -9.56
CA GLY A 42 -7.11 -1.64 -9.87
C GLY A 42 -6.30 -2.47 -8.88
N LYS A 43 -5.24 -3.12 -9.38
CA LYS A 43 -4.31 -3.88 -8.55
C LYS A 43 -3.35 -2.96 -7.82
N ALA A 44 -2.95 -3.36 -6.61
CA ALA A 44 -1.90 -2.67 -5.88
C ALA A 44 -0.54 -2.81 -6.60
N GLY A 45 0.27 -1.77 -6.47
CA GLY A 45 1.66 -1.76 -6.92
C GLY A 45 2.53 -2.71 -6.10
N ALA A 46 3.56 -3.26 -6.74
CA ALA A 46 4.52 -4.12 -6.06
C ALA A 46 5.42 -3.28 -5.14
N ASN A 47 5.72 -3.78 -3.94
CA ASN A 47 6.70 -3.11 -3.08
C ASN A 47 8.11 -3.21 -3.67
N GLY A 48 8.89 -2.16 -3.43
CA GLY A 48 10.31 -2.12 -3.65
C GLY A 48 11.04 -3.13 -2.76
N LYS A 49 12.18 -3.61 -3.27
CA LYS A 49 13.07 -4.49 -2.54
C LYS A 49 14.03 -3.66 -1.71
N HIS A 50 14.27 -4.11 -0.48
CA HIS A 50 15.29 -3.52 0.36
C HIS A 50 16.69 -3.71 -0.25
N GLY A 51 17.52 -2.71 -0.03
CA GLY A 51 18.94 -2.77 -0.29
C GLY A 51 19.63 -3.77 0.64
N THR A 52 20.74 -4.32 0.17
CA THR A 52 21.57 -5.24 0.94
C THR A 52 22.65 -4.45 1.70
N PRO A 53 22.93 -4.80 2.97
CA PRO A 53 24.05 -4.21 3.68
C PRO A 53 25.38 -4.45 2.96
N GLY A 54 26.25 -3.45 3.06
CA GLY A 54 27.64 -3.54 2.68
C GLY A 54 28.39 -4.50 3.59
N ARG A 55 29.48 -5.07 3.07
CA ARG A 55 30.32 -5.98 3.84
C ARG A 55 31.35 -5.20 4.62
N ASP A 56 31.59 -5.60 5.86
CA ASP A 56 32.66 -5.04 6.66
C ASP A 56 34.03 -5.33 6.04
N GLY A 57 34.93 -4.38 6.20
CA GLY A 57 36.33 -4.51 5.88
C GLY A 57 37.03 -5.46 6.84
N SER A 58 38.05 -6.15 6.34
CA SER A 58 38.83 -7.09 7.13
C SER A 58 39.99 -6.42 7.86
N PHE A 59 40.39 -7.01 8.98
CA PHE A 59 41.63 -6.66 9.67
C PHE A 59 42.84 -7.00 8.80
N GLY A 60 43.86 -6.17 8.86
CA GLY A 60 45.14 -6.40 8.19
C GLY A 60 46.17 -5.41 8.69
N ASP A 61 47.38 -5.46 8.16
CA ASP A 61 48.44 -4.50 8.49
C ASP A 61 47.88 -3.08 8.36
N ASN A 62 47.29 -2.76 7.20
CA ASN A 62 46.23 -1.76 7.13
C ASN A 62 44.87 -2.46 7.08
N GLY A 63 43.91 -1.94 7.82
CA GLY A 63 42.52 -2.36 7.75
C GLY A 63 41.93 -2.08 6.38
N GLN A 64 41.13 -3.01 5.88
CA GLN A 64 40.42 -2.82 4.61
C GLN A 64 39.17 -1.97 4.82
N ASP A 65 38.76 -1.24 3.80
CA ASP A 65 37.54 -0.45 3.83
C ASP A 65 36.30 -1.36 3.88
N GLY A 66 35.28 -0.92 4.61
CA GLY A 66 33.94 -1.47 4.50
C GLY A 66 33.29 -1.03 3.20
N HIS A 67 32.46 -1.90 2.65
CA HIS A 67 31.74 -1.64 1.42
C HIS A 67 30.43 -0.91 1.69
N ASP A 68 29.96 -0.15 0.70
CA ASP A 68 28.68 0.55 0.77
C ASP A 68 27.51 -0.44 0.80
N GLY A 69 26.45 -0.05 1.51
CA GLY A 69 25.14 -0.67 1.37
C GLY A 69 24.50 -0.29 0.04
N THR A 70 23.69 -1.17 -0.52
CA THR A 70 23.02 -0.87 -1.78
C THR A 70 21.73 -0.11 -1.53
N ASP A 71 21.29 0.69 -2.50
CA ASP A 71 20.00 1.37 -2.44
C ASP A 71 18.85 0.35 -2.44
N GLY A 72 17.75 0.73 -1.79
CA GLY A 72 16.46 0.06 -1.95
C GLY A 72 15.79 0.51 -3.24
N SER A 73 14.95 -0.35 -3.82
CA SER A 73 14.25 -0.02 -5.05
C SER A 73 12.92 0.66 -4.79
N ASP A 74 12.41 1.39 -5.77
CA ASP A 74 11.10 2.04 -5.68
C ASP A 74 9.95 1.03 -5.63
N GLY A 75 8.84 1.47 -5.06
CA GLY A 75 7.55 0.81 -5.17
C GLY A 75 6.88 1.07 -6.53
N GLY A 76 6.25 0.05 -7.09
CA GLY A 76 5.47 0.16 -8.32
C GLY A 76 4.17 0.95 -8.13
N PRO A 77 3.64 1.57 -9.19
CA PRO A 77 2.36 2.26 -9.12
C PRO A 77 1.19 1.28 -8.95
N GLY A 78 0.15 1.74 -8.26
CA GLY A 78 -1.15 1.08 -8.27
C GLY A 78 -1.88 1.32 -9.59
N GLU A 79 -2.57 0.30 -10.08
CA GLU A 79 -3.37 0.41 -11.30
C GLU A 79 -4.66 1.20 -11.03
N HIS A 80 -5.16 1.89 -12.06
CA HIS A 80 -6.44 2.59 -11.97
C HIS A 80 -7.61 1.60 -11.87
N GLY A 81 -8.65 1.98 -11.12
CA GLY A 81 -9.95 1.35 -11.21
C GLY A 81 -10.61 1.67 -12.54
N MET A 82 -11.39 0.73 -13.07
CA MET A 82 -12.12 0.93 -14.31
C MET A 82 -13.43 1.65 -14.06
N ASP A 83 -13.86 2.45 -15.02
CA ASP A 83 -15.21 3.05 -14.99
C ASP A 83 -16.28 1.95 -15.04
N SER A 84 -17.38 2.19 -14.34
CA SER A 84 -18.60 1.40 -14.51
C SER A 84 -19.19 1.62 -15.90
N LYS A 85 -19.96 0.64 -16.36
CA LYS A 85 -20.69 0.69 -17.61
C LYS A 85 -21.99 1.45 -17.45
N ASN A 86 -22.41 2.10 -18.54
CA ASN A 86 -23.71 2.71 -18.66
C ASN A 86 -24.75 1.65 -19.07
N ALA A 87 -25.99 1.81 -18.62
CA ALA A 87 -27.05 0.86 -18.96
C ALA A 87 -28.43 1.49 -19.11
N LEU A 88 -29.22 0.86 -19.97
CA LEU A 88 -30.66 1.04 -20.09
C LEU A 88 -31.37 -0.16 -19.46
N ILE A 89 -32.27 0.11 -18.54
CA ILE A 89 -33.07 -0.90 -17.85
C ILE A 89 -34.52 -0.71 -18.25
N LEU A 90 -35.16 -1.75 -18.74
CA LEU A 90 -36.58 -1.75 -19.10
C LEU A 90 -37.35 -2.61 -18.12
N LEU A 91 -38.37 -2.02 -17.49
CA LEU A 91 -39.30 -2.69 -16.59
C LEU A 91 -40.66 -2.82 -17.26
N HIS A 92 -41.13 -4.06 -17.35
CA HIS A 92 -42.43 -4.38 -17.91
C HIS A 92 -43.20 -5.28 -16.94
N GLY A 93 -44.52 -5.14 -16.89
CA GLY A 93 -45.39 -5.99 -16.08
C GLY A 93 -46.08 -5.20 -14.98
N THR A 94 -46.25 -5.84 -13.82
CA THR A 94 -46.97 -5.34 -12.65
C THR A 94 -46.14 -5.57 -11.39
N LEU A 95 -46.54 -5.00 -10.25
CA LEU A 95 -45.87 -5.24 -8.97
C LEU A 95 -45.85 -6.72 -8.53
N GLU A 96 -46.74 -7.55 -9.09
CA GLU A 96 -46.84 -8.99 -8.76
C GLU A 96 -46.15 -9.90 -9.80
N ASP A 97 -45.86 -9.38 -10.99
CA ASP A 97 -45.15 -10.11 -12.06
C ASP A 97 -44.49 -9.09 -13.00
N PHE A 98 -43.16 -8.97 -12.93
CA PHE A 98 -42.42 -8.01 -13.73
C PHE A 98 -41.16 -8.62 -14.37
N ASN A 99 -40.85 -8.14 -15.56
CA ASN A 99 -39.64 -8.46 -16.28
C ASN A 99 -38.66 -7.28 -16.23
N ILE A 100 -37.38 -7.60 -16.01
CA ILE A 100 -36.28 -6.65 -16.16
C ILE A 100 -35.46 -7.03 -17.38
N GLN A 101 -35.22 -6.06 -18.26
CA GLN A 101 -34.24 -6.18 -19.33
C GLN A 101 -33.14 -5.17 -19.10
N VAL A 102 -31.90 -5.62 -19.05
CA VAL A 102 -30.73 -4.74 -18.91
C VAL A 102 -29.97 -4.75 -20.21
N LYS A 103 -29.70 -3.55 -20.72
CA LYS A 103 -28.93 -3.32 -21.94
C LYS A 103 -27.72 -2.46 -21.62
N ILE A 104 -26.54 -3.01 -21.84
CA ILE A 104 -25.28 -2.29 -21.63
C ILE A 104 -25.01 -1.45 -22.87
N VAL A 105 -24.71 -0.17 -22.68
CA VAL A 105 -24.48 0.79 -23.76
C VAL A 105 -23.12 1.48 -23.60
N ARG A 106 -22.46 1.81 -24.71
CA ARG A 106 -21.18 2.55 -24.68
C ARG A 106 -21.39 4.00 -24.29
N THR A 107 -22.38 4.63 -24.90
CA THR A 107 -22.76 6.02 -24.69
C THR A 107 -24.27 6.08 -24.54
N LEU A 108 -24.76 6.74 -23.49
CA LEU A 108 -26.15 7.16 -23.43
C LEU A 108 -26.28 8.45 -24.22
N ASN A 109 -26.44 8.32 -25.54
CA ASN A 109 -26.88 9.43 -26.37
C ASN A 109 -28.41 9.41 -26.40
N PHE A 110 -29.03 10.00 -25.38
CA PHE A 110 -30.42 10.44 -25.47
C PHE A 110 -30.42 11.97 -25.47
N PRO A 111 -31.07 12.62 -26.44
CA PRO A 111 -31.19 14.07 -26.41
C PRO A 111 -31.93 14.48 -25.14
N SER A 112 -31.39 15.48 -24.44
CA SER A 112 -31.94 16.15 -23.26
C SER A 112 -33.29 16.84 -23.49
N THR A 113 -34.02 16.49 -24.55
CA THR A 113 -35.19 17.20 -25.05
C THR A 113 -36.16 16.21 -25.67
N TYR A 114 -37.45 16.35 -25.34
CA TYR A 114 -38.57 15.56 -25.86
C TYR A 114 -38.36 15.14 -27.32
N GLY A 115 -38.09 13.85 -27.51
CA GLY A 115 -38.03 13.23 -28.83
C GLY A 115 -36.75 12.47 -29.13
N SER A 116 -36.96 11.19 -29.39
CA SER A 116 -36.28 10.37 -30.40
C SER A 116 -35.19 9.39 -29.97
N HIS A 117 -35.45 8.16 -30.41
CA HIS A 117 -34.54 7.07 -30.78
C HIS A 117 -33.58 6.56 -29.71
N VAL A 118 -33.92 5.40 -29.13
CA VAL A 118 -32.91 4.45 -28.66
C VAL A 118 -32.08 4.07 -29.88
N ASP A 119 -30.82 4.50 -29.93
CA ASP A 119 -29.91 4.09 -30.99
C ASP A 119 -29.52 2.62 -30.77
N TRP A 120 -30.25 1.73 -31.45
CA TRP A 120 -30.11 0.27 -31.30
C TRP A 120 -28.74 -0.25 -31.74
N ASP A 121 -27.96 0.55 -32.49
CA ASP A 121 -26.63 0.22 -32.97
C ASP A 121 -25.54 0.34 -31.88
N ASN A 122 -25.86 0.93 -30.71
CA ASN A 122 -24.92 1.12 -29.59
C ASN A 122 -25.08 0.12 -28.43
N ILE A 123 -25.94 -0.90 -28.59
CA ILE A 123 -26.18 -1.93 -27.59
C ILE A 123 -25.08 -2.99 -27.66
N ILE A 124 -24.27 -3.09 -26.61
CA ILE A 124 -23.15 -4.05 -26.54
C ILE A 124 -23.64 -5.43 -26.12
N TYR A 125 -24.65 -5.48 -25.25
CA TYR A 125 -25.12 -6.72 -24.61
C TYR A 125 -26.55 -6.53 -24.07
N VAL A 126 -27.41 -7.54 -24.27
CA VAL A 126 -28.80 -7.57 -23.75
C VAL A 126 -28.96 -8.79 -22.84
N ARG A 127 -29.27 -8.55 -21.56
CA ARG A 127 -29.66 -9.60 -20.61
C ARG A 127 -31.12 -9.43 -20.25
N LYS A 128 -31.94 -10.43 -20.56
CA LYS A 128 -33.34 -10.51 -20.12
C LYS A 128 -33.42 -11.41 -18.89
N VAL A 129 -33.92 -10.87 -17.78
CA VAL A 129 -34.17 -11.66 -16.56
C VAL A 129 -35.65 -11.58 -16.20
N ASN A 130 -36.32 -12.74 -16.16
CA ASN A 130 -37.71 -12.84 -15.75
C ASN A 130 -37.75 -13.09 -14.24
N TYR A 131 -38.40 -12.21 -13.47
CA TYR A 131 -38.60 -12.38 -12.04
C TYR A 131 -40.09 -12.53 -11.77
N ASN A 132 -40.51 -13.65 -11.19
CA ASN A 132 -41.91 -13.90 -10.89
C ASN A 132 -42.05 -14.05 -9.38
N PHE A 133 -42.53 -12.99 -8.71
CA PHE A 133 -42.61 -12.94 -7.26
C PHE A 133 -43.97 -12.38 -6.80
N PRO A 134 -44.75 -13.10 -5.98
CA PRO A 134 -45.86 -12.49 -5.27
C PRO A 134 -45.30 -11.63 -4.11
N LEU A 135 -45.41 -10.30 -4.18
CA LEU A 135 -44.75 -9.40 -3.22
C LEU A 135 -45.71 -8.44 -2.51
N ALA A 136 -45.50 -8.32 -1.20
CA ALA A 136 -46.09 -7.29 -0.35
C ALA A 136 -45.26 -6.00 -0.47
N LYS A 137 -45.94 -4.89 -0.81
CA LYS A 137 -45.38 -3.54 -1.00
C LYS A 137 -44.62 -3.07 0.26
N SER A 138 -43.31 -2.75 0.17
CA SER A 138 -42.67 -1.64 0.94
C SER A 138 -41.12 -1.58 0.96
N GLN A 139 -40.35 -2.48 0.36
CA GLN A 139 -38.87 -2.39 0.36
C GLN A 139 -38.34 -2.66 -1.05
N GLY A 140 -37.34 -1.90 -1.52
CA GLY A 140 -36.68 -2.18 -2.81
C GLY A 140 -36.11 -3.60 -2.81
N ILE A 141 -36.28 -4.33 -3.91
CA ILE A 141 -36.03 -5.79 -3.95
C ILE A 141 -34.85 -6.11 -4.88
N VAL A 142 -34.57 -5.25 -5.86
CA VAL A 142 -33.50 -5.46 -6.83
C VAL A 142 -32.51 -4.32 -6.74
N LEU A 143 -31.27 -4.62 -6.36
CA LEU A 143 -30.17 -3.66 -6.41
C LEU A 143 -29.45 -3.76 -7.76
N ILE A 144 -29.16 -2.60 -8.34
CA ILE A 144 -28.36 -2.49 -9.55
C ILE A 144 -27.12 -1.66 -9.21
N GLU A 145 -25.98 -2.32 -9.21
CA GLU A 145 -24.69 -1.71 -8.92
C GLU A 145 -24.01 -1.35 -10.24
N ALA A 146 -23.81 -0.05 -10.43
CA ALA A 146 -23.03 0.55 -11.50
C ALA A 146 -21.91 1.39 -10.87
N ILE A 147 -21.18 0.74 -9.95
CA ILE A 147 -20.18 1.39 -9.11
C ILE A 147 -18.83 1.37 -9.84
N GLY A 148 -18.11 2.49 -9.83
CA GLY A 148 -16.76 2.56 -10.39
C GLY A 148 -15.77 1.68 -9.61
N GLY A 149 -14.75 1.15 -10.29
CA GLY A 149 -13.72 0.35 -9.63
C GLY A 149 -12.83 1.18 -8.69
N ASP A 150 -12.44 0.61 -7.56
CA ASP A 150 -11.45 1.23 -6.67
C ASP A 150 -10.07 1.28 -7.35
N GLY A 151 -9.32 2.37 -7.16
CA GLY A 151 -7.91 2.46 -7.55
C GLY A 151 -7.02 1.62 -6.65
N GLY A 152 -5.99 0.98 -7.21
CA GLY A 152 -5.02 0.19 -6.45
C GLY A 152 -4.06 1.07 -5.65
N ASN A 153 -3.64 0.64 -4.47
CA ASN A 153 -2.62 1.37 -3.70
C ASN A 153 -1.24 1.27 -4.36
N GLY A 154 -0.42 2.32 -4.23
CA GLY A 154 0.98 2.26 -4.62
C GLY A 154 1.81 1.32 -3.73
N GLY A 155 2.84 0.71 -4.30
CA GLY A 155 3.78 -0.13 -3.57
C GLY A 155 4.68 0.70 -2.65
N GLN A 156 5.09 0.14 -1.52
CA GLN A 156 6.05 0.77 -0.61
C GLN A 156 7.44 0.81 -1.24
N GLY A 157 8.22 1.86 -1.00
CA GLY A 157 9.64 1.90 -1.35
C GLY A 157 10.47 0.97 -0.46
N GLY A 158 11.56 0.42 -0.99
CA GLY A 158 12.48 -0.42 -0.23
C GLY A 158 13.47 0.41 0.59
N ASP A 159 13.70 0.07 1.85
CA ASP A 159 14.79 0.65 2.63
C ASP A 159 16.18 0.37 2.02
N GLY A 160 17.10 1.32 2.11
CA GLY A 160 18.50 1.14 1.73
C GLY A 160 19.29 0.29 2.71
N GLY A 161 20.34 -0.37 2.21
CA GLY A 161 21.23 -1.21 3.01
C GLY A 161 22.22 -0.37 3.82
N ASN A 162 22.62 -0.85 5.00
CA ASN A 162 23.66 -0.18 5.80
C ASN A 162 25.04 -0.35 5.18
N GLY A 163 25.92 0.64 5.32
CA GLY A 163 27.34 0.50 4.98
C GLY A 163 28.07 -0.44 5.94
N GLY A 164 29.07 -1.15 5.42
CA GLY A 164 29.95 -2.01 6.20
C GLY A 164 30.97 -1.21 6.99
N ALA A 165 31.34 -1.65 8.18
CA ALA A 165 32.39 -1.03 8.98
C ALA A 165 33.77 -1.26 8.35
N GLY A 166 34.68 -0.30 8.53
CA GLY A 166 36.08 -0.46 8.16
C GLY A 166 36.83 -1.43 9.09
N GLY A 167 37.75 -2.20 8.52
CA GLY A 167 38.64 -3.09 9.26
C GLY A 167 39.67 -2.30 10.08
N LYS A 168 40.14 -2.87 11.19
CA LYS A 168 41.23 -2.25 11.98
C LYS A 168 42.60 -2.54 11.37
N GLY A 169 43.51 -1.59 11.53
CA GLY A 169 44.92 -1.76 11.23
C GLY A 169 45.64 -2.64 12.25
N GLY A 170 46.73 -3.25 11.79
CA GLY A 170 47.56 -4.19 12.51
C GLY A 170 48.51 -3.47 13.47
N ILE A 171 48.89 -4.16 14.54
CA ILE A 171 49.83 -3.64 15.52
C ILE A 171 51.24 -3.79 14.96
N GLY A 172 52.02 -2.71 15.01
CA GLY A 172 53.43 -2.72 14.62
C GLY A 172 54.24 -3.63 15.54
N HIS A 173 55.21 -4.34 14.97
CA HIS A 173 56.09 -5.21 15.73
C HIS A 173 57.13 -4.41 16.50
N ASP A 174 57.47 -4.89 17.70
CA ASP A 174 58.51 -4.28 18.51
C ASP A 174 59.89 -4.53 17.89
N GLY A 175 60.77 -3.53 17.95
CA GLY A 175 62.13 -3.63 17.46
C GLY A 175 62.96 -4.61 18.29
N LEU A 176 63.77 -5.44 17.63
CA LEU A 176 64.68 -6.35 18.30
C LEU A 176 65.69 -5.59 19.16
N SER A 177 65.76 -5.96 20.45
CA SER A 177 66.82 -5.53 21.35
C SER A 177 68.07 -6.37 21.10
N GLY A 178 69.25 -5.76 21.23
CA GLY A 178 70.52 -6.40 20.92
C GLY A 178 70.89 -7.51 21.91
N PHE A 179 70.23 -8.67 21.86
CA PHE A 179 70.68 -9.90 22.52
C PHE A 179 71.03 -10.93 21.46
N ASN A 180 72.33 -11.18 21.28
CA ASN A 180 72.82 -12.22 20.38
C ASN A 180 72.62 -13.59 21.04
N ALA A 181 71.42 -14.15 20.93
CA ALA A 181 71.17 -15.55 21.28
C ALA A 181 71.48 -16.41 20.05
N TYR A 182 72.58 -17.16 20.11
CA TYR A 182 72.84 -18.24 19.15
C TYR A 182 71.60 -19.16 19.09
N SER A 183 71.01 -19.24 17.91
CA SER A 183 69.80 -20.03 17.61
C SER A 183 69.97 -21.50 18.01
N LEU A 184 69.07 -21.98 18.87
CA LEU A 184 68.63 -23.37 18.82
C LEU A 184 67.17 -23.36 18.39
N GLY A 185 66.95 -23.80 17.15
CA GLY A 185 65.64 -23.84 16.52
C GLY A 185 64.63 -24.63 17.34
N ALA A 186 63.53 -23.96 17.67
CA ALA A 186 62.25 -24.60 17.92
C ALA A 186 61.19 -23.87 17.07
N PRO A 187 60.37 -24.58 16.28
CA PRO A 187 59.36 -23.95 15.44
C PRO A 187 58.29 -23.30 16.33
N GLY A 188 58.31 -21.97 16.40
CA GLY A 188 57.25 -21.18 17.02
C GLY A 188 55.94 -21.41 16.28
N ARG A 189 54.98 -22.04 16.95
CA ARG A 189 53.64 -22.25 16.41
C ARG A 189 52.95 -20.90 16.31
N HIS A 190 52.56 -20.53 15.09
CA HIS A 190 51.64 -19.43 14.81
C HIS A 190 50.44 -19.48 15.78
N GLY A 191 50.32 -18.47 16.62
CA GLY A 191 49.14 -18.23 17.44
C GLY A 191 47.94 -18.02 16.54
N LYS A 192 46.94 -18.89 16.66
CA LYS A 192 45.72 -18.87 15.87
C LYS A 192 44.97 -17.55 16.12
N ASN A 193 44.62 -16.86 15.03
CA ASN A 193 43.64 -15.79 15.02
C ASN A 193 42.34 -16.28 15.67
N GLY A 194 42.11 -15.86 16.91
CA GLY A 194 40.83 -16.02 17.59
C GLY A 194 39.84 -15.07 16.94
N GLY A 195 38.93 -15.62 16.13
CA GLY A 195 37.81 -14.87 15.61
C GLY A 195 36.82 -14.60 16.72
N ASP A 196 36.74 -13.35 17.17
CA ASP A 196 35.62 -12.88 17.98
C ASP A 196 34.66 -12.10 17.07
N LYS A 197 33.54 -12.77 16.78
CA LYS A 197 32.32 -12.14 16.29
C LYS A 197 31.80 -11.21 17.40
N GLY A 198 31.80 -9.91 17.15
CA GLY A 198 31.23 -8.92 18.07
C GLY A 198 30.17 -8.10 17.36
N ASN A 199 28.90 -8.35 17.70
CA ASN A 199 27.76 -7.50 17.36
C ASN A 199 27.92 -6.10 17.96
N GLY A 200 27.20 -5.14 17.39
CA GLY A 200 27.38 -3.71 17.62
C GLY A 200 27.22 -3.23 19.06
N GLY A 201 27.74 -2.02 19.28
CA GLY A 201 27.47 -1.20 20.46
C GLY A 201 28.68 -1.03 21.39
N ALA A 202 29.18 0.21 21.42
CA ALA A 202 29.97 0.85 22.49
C ALA A 202 31.06 0.02 23.19
N GLY A 203 32.32 0.37 22.90
CA GLY A 203 33.44 -0.05 23.74
C GLY A 203 34.78 0.30 23.13
N GLY A 204 35.37 1.41 23.58
CA GLY A 204 36.81 1.64 23.43
C GLY A 204 37.54 0.56 24.21
N SER A 205 37.90 -0.54 23.53
CA SER A 205 38.73 -1.59 24.11
C SER A 205 40.18 -1.14 24.02
N GLY A 206 40.69 -0.58 25.11
CA GLY A 206 42.12 -0.36 25.30
C GLY A 206 42.85 -1.67 25.04
N SER A 207 43.68 -1.66 24.00
CA SER A 207 44.63 -2.72 23.69
C SER A 207 45.55 -2.87 24.89
N ARG A 208 45.41 -3.98 25.62
CA ARG A 208 46.42 -4.37 26.60
C ARG A 208 47.71 -4.59 25.81
N ARG A 209 48.73 -3.81 26.18
CA ARG A 209 50.11 -4.04 25.80
C ARG A 209 50.40 -5.51 26.10
N HIS A 210 50.78 -6.27 25.08
CA HIS A 210 51.46 -7.52 25.34
C HIS A 210 52.90 -7.10 25.54
N ASP A 211 53.30 -6.90 26.78
CA ASP A 211 54.68 -6.70 27.17
C ASP A 211 55.42 -7.97 26.74
N GLY A 212 56.00 -7.93 25.54
CA GLY A 212 57.02 -8.83 25.06
C GLY A 212 58.28 -8.61 25.88
N SER A 213 58.19 -8.87 27.19
CA SER A 213 59.37 -9.11 27.99
C SER A 213 59.97 -10.41 27.46
N SER A 214 61.05 -10.25 26.69
CA SER A 214 61.97 -11.32 26.34
C SER A 214 62.17 -12.20 27.58
N GLY A 215 61.71 -13.46 27.48
CA GLY A 215 61.79 -14.41 28.57
C GLY A 215 63.24 -14.53 29.03
N PHE A 216 63.51 -14.03 30.24
CA PHE A 216 64.77 -14.23 30.93
C PHE A 216 64.99 -15.73 31.14
N ASN A 217 66.00 -16.31 30.49
CA ASN A 217 66.60 -17.55 30.98
C ASN A 217 68.12 -17.47 30.80
N ALA A 218 68.78 -16.91 31.82
CA ALA A 218 70.23 -16.84 31.89
C ALA A 218 70.78 -18.17 32.42
N TYR A 219 71.36 -19.00 31.55
CA TYR A 219 72.41 -19.93 31.96
C TYR A 219 73.76 -19.31 31.61
N SER A 220 74.47 -18.86 32.65
CA SER A 220 75.80 -18.27 32.53
C SER A 220 76.86 -19.35 32.26
N PHE A 221 77.54 -19.27 31.12
CA PHE A 221 78.88 -19.83 30.96
C PHE A 221 79.81 -18.74 30.41
N ARG A 222 80.85 -18.41 31.18
CA ARG A 222 81.97 -17.57 30.70
C ARG A 222 82.85 -18.42 29.80
N ALA A 223 82.98 -18.05 28.55
CA ALA A 223 84.13 -18.39 27.71
C ALA A 223 84.88 -17.10 27.36
N PRO A 224 86.21 -17.02 27.56
CA PRO A 224 86.99 -15.83 27.24
C PRO A 224 87.48 -15.86 25.79
N GLY A 225 87.37 -14.71 25.12
CA GLY A 225 88.15 -14.39 23.92
C GLY A 225 87.40 -14.47 22.60
N ARG A 226 86.89 -13.32 22.15
CA ARG A 226 86.92 -12.88 20.74
C ARG A 226 86.57 -11.39 20.69
N ASP A 227 87.55 -10.60 20.28
CA ASP A 227 87.33 -9.22 19.83
C ASP A 227 86.65 -9.24 18.46
N GLY A 228 85.68 -8.34 18.27
CA GLY A 228 85.20 -7.88 16.96
C GLY A 228 84.15 -8.75 16.27
N GLY A 229 82.90 -8.27 16.25
CA GLY A 229 81.85 -8.81 15.39
C GLY A 229 80.45 -8.46 15.89
N ASP A 230 79.93 -7.36 15.34
CA ASP A 230 78.54 -6.90 15.36
C ASP A 230 78.04 -6.31 16.69
N GLU A 231 78.09 -4.97 16.77
CA GLU A 231 77.03 -4.22 17.44
C GLU A 231 75.70 -4.77 16.92
N GLY A 232 75.02 -5.61 17.70
CA GLY A 232 73.75 -6.18 17.29
C GLY A 232 72.83 -5.04 16.90
N ASN A 233 72.43 -4.96 15.63
CA ASN A 233 71.56 -3.91 15.12
C ASN A 233 70.32 -3.84 16.02
N ILE A 234 70.21 -2.76 16.81
CA ILE A 234 69.00 -2.48 17.59
C ILE A 234 68.00 -1.87 16.62
N GLU A 235 66.84 -2.50 16.53
CA GLU A 235 65.83 -2.14 15.55
C GLU A 235 64.83 -1.16 16.14
N ASN A 236 64.26 -0.31 15.28
CA ASN A 236 63.10 0.50 15.63
C ASN A 236 61.85 -0.40 15.69
N GLY A 237 60.82 0.06 16.40
CA GLY A 237 59.51 -0.56 16.30
C GLY A 237 58.86 -0.20 14.96
N ASP A 238 58.09 -1.13 14.40
CA ASP A 238 57.34 -0.90 13.17
C ASP A 238 56.12 0.00 13.44
N ASP A 239 55.73 0.78 12.45
CA ASP A 239 54.49 1.56 12.52
C ASP A 239 53.27 0.62 12.57
N GLY A 240 52.27 0.99 13.36
CA GLY A 240 50.96 0.36 13.30
C GLY A 240 50.25 0.83 12.04
N GLY A 241 49.50 -0.05 11.38
CA GLY A 241 48.86 0.37 10.13
C GLY A 241 47.51 1.03 10.32
N ASP A 242 47.06 1.69 9.27
CA ASP A 242 45.84 2.52 9.29
C ASP A 242 44.59 1.64 9.34
N GLY A 243 43.52 2.15 9.96
CA GLY A 243 42.19 1.55 9.87
C GLY A 243 41.52 1.87 8.54
N GLY A 244 40.72 0.94 8.02
CA GLY A 244 39.95 1.14 6.80
C GLY A 244 38.76 2.07 7.03
N ASN A 245 38.31 2.76 5.98
CA ASN A 245 37.10 3.58 6.02
C ASN A 245 35.83 2.71 6.13
N GLY A 246 34.78 3.23 6.73
CA GLY A 246 33.46 2.61 6.67
C GLY A 246 32.74 2.96 5.37
N GLY A 247 31.90 2.05 4.89
CA GLY A 247 31.07 2.25 3.71
C GLY A 247 29.87 3.16 3.97
N ASN A 248 29.31 3.72 2.92
CA ASN A 248 28.10 4.53 2.97
C ASN A 248 26.85 3.65 3.09
N GLY A 249 25.79 4.18 3.70
CA GLY A 249 24.47 3.58 3.62
C GLY A 249 23.82 3.86 2.25
N GLY A 250 23.09 2.88 1.73
CA GLY A 250 22.29 3.04 0.52
C GLY A 250 21.05 3.88 0.75
N ASN A 251 20.55 4.54 -0.29
CA ASN A 251 19.32 5.32 -0.25
C ASN A 251 18.08 4.42 -0.17
N GLY A 252 17.00 4.93 0.41
CA GLY A 252 15.69 4.30 0.33
C GLY A 252 15.02 4.60 -1.02
N GLY A 253 14.25 3.65 -1.53
CA GLY A 253 13.45 3.82 -2.74
C GLY A 253 12.20 4.66 -2.50
N ASP A 254 11.68 5.26 -3.55
CA ASP A 254 10.44 6.04 -3.52
C ASP A 254 9.21 5.13 -3.41
N GLY A 255 8.15 5.66 -2.78
CA GLY A 255 6.83 5.03 -2.77
C GLY A 255 6.13 5.15 -4.12
N GLY A 256 5.45 4.08 -4.53
CA GLY A 256 4.66 4.05 -5.76
C GLY A 256 3.43 4.95 -5.68
N LYS A 257 2.99 5.50 -6.79
CA LYS A 257 1.75 6.31 -6.86
C LYS A 257 0.50 5.43 -6.71
N GLY A 258 -0.53 5.94 -6.06
CA GLY A 258 -1.85 5.32 -6.01
C GLY A 258 -2.59 5.42 -7.35
N GLY A 259 -3.43 4.42 -7.64
CA GLY A 259 -4.31 4.37 -8.79
C GLY A 259 -5.52 5.31 -8.64
N ASN A 260 -6.04 5.76 -9.77
CA ASN A 260 -7.24 6.60 -9.80
C ASN A 260 -8.48 5.73 -9.60
N ALA A 261 -9.52 6.28 -9.00
CA ALA A 261 -10.84 5.66 -8.99
C ALA A 261 -11.46 5.62 -10.39
N GLY A 262 -12.30 4.61 -10.63
CA GLY A 262 -13.23 4.59 -11.75
C GLY A 262 -14.50 5.37 -11.46
N LYS A 263 -15.12 5.92 -12.49
CA LYS A 263 -16.41 6.64 -12.42
C LYS A 263 -17.58 5.67 -12.23
N GLY A 264 -18.61 6.14 -11.56
CA GLY A 264 -19.90 5.45 -11.54
C GLY A 264 -20.60 5.51 -12.90
N GLY A 265 -21.51 4.57 -13.13
CA GLY A 265 -22.22 4.44 -14.40
C GLY A 265 -23.43 5.37 -14.49
N HIS A 266 -23.79 5.75 -15.71
CA HIS A 266 -25.06 6.40 -15.98
C HIS A 266 -26.12 5.34 -16.29
N ILE A 267 -27.21 5.35 -15.52
CA ILE A 267 -28.26 4.34 -15.56
C ILE A 267 -29.59 4.99 -15.87
N GLN A 268 -30.24 4.56 -16.94
CA GLN A 268 -31.61 4.95 -17.23
C GLN A 268 -32.54 3.77 -16.97
N ILE A 269 -33.63 4.01 -16.24
CA ILE A 269 -34.64 3.01 -15.97
C ILE A 269 -35.98 3.44 -16.54
N ILE A 270 -36.54 2.60 -17.40
CA ILE A 270 -37.71 2.89 -18.22
C ILE A 270 -38.85 1.99 -17.81
N SER A 271 -40.03 2.56 -17.57
CA SER A 271 -41.26 1.78 -17.42
C SER A 271 -42.49 2.53 -17.89
N ALA A 272 -43.49 1.76 -18.35
CA ALA A 272 -44.84 2.29 -18.56
C ALA A 272 -45.64 2.37 -17.25
N ASP A 273 -45.27 1.58 -16.23
CA ASP A 273 -45.83 1.66 -14.89
C ASP A 273 -44.79 2.23 -13.91
N PRO A 274 -44.92 3.51 -13.51
CA PRO A 274 -43.96 4.13 -12.61
C PRO A 274 -43.88 3.42 -11.25
N GLN A 275 -44.91 2.68 -10.82
CA GLN A 275 -44.89 1.96 -9.54
C GLN A 275 -43.76 0.93 -9.45
N LEU A 276 -43.32 0.38 -10.59
CA LEU A 276 -42.23 -0.60 -10.65
C LEU A 276 -40.88 -0.04 -10.19
N PHE A 277 -40.68 1.28 -10.24
CA PHE A 277 -39.45 1.89 -9.71
C PHE A 277 -39.31 1.71 -8.19
N THR A 278 -40.40 1.46 -7.47
CA THR A 278 -40.32 1.14 -6.02
C THR A 278 -39.60 -0.17 -5.75
N LEU A 279 -39.51 -1.07 -6.73
CA LEU A 279 -38.88 -2.38 -6.59
C LEU A 279 -37.36 -2.34 -6.79
N ILE A 280 -36.79 -1.22 -7.23
CA ILE A 280 -35.41 -1.16 -7.71
C ILE A 280 -34.61 -0.09 -7.00
N GLU A 281 -33.45 -0.46 -6.49
CA GLU A 281 -32.44 0.47 -5.98
C GLU A 281 -31.24 0.47 -6.91
N ILE A 282 -30.61 1.63 -7.07
CA ILE A 282 -29.51 1.83 -8.01
C ILE A 282 -28.39 2.53 -7.25
N ASP A 283 -27.20 1.96 -7.31
CA ASP A 283 -25.99 2.57 -6.78
C ASP A 283 -25.03 2.87 -7.94
N CYS A 284 -24.77 4.15 -8.14
CA CYS A 284 -23.87 4.66 -9.18
C CYS A 284 -22.66 5.37 -8.57
N GLN A 285 -22.23 5.01 -7.36
CA GLN A 285 -21.07 5.65 -6.74
C GLN A 285 -19.78 5.48 -7.56
N ALA A 286 -18.90 6.47 -7.48
CA ALA A 286 -17.53 6.33 -7.92
C ALA A 286 -16.78 5.29 -7.06
N GLY A 287 -15.74 4.71 -7.65
CA GLY A 287 -14.75 3.99 -6.87
C GLY A 287 -13.96 4.93 -5.95
N ARG A 288 -13.23 4.35 -5.02
CA ARG A 288 -12.29 5.08 -4.16
C ARG A 288 -10.93 5.19 -4.81
N LYS A 289 -10.24 6.30 -4.60
CA LYS A 289 -8.86 6.45 -5.05
C LYS A 289 -7.93 5.49 -4.28
N GLY A 290 -6.87 5.04 -4.94
CA GLY A 290 -5.77 4.34 -4.28
C GLY A 290 -4.85 5.32 -3.55
N ASN A 291 -4.31 4.89 -2.42
CA ASN A 291 -3.34 5.67 -1.67
C ASN A 291 -1.94 5.50 -2.24
N GLY A 292 -1.08 6.50 -2.10
CA GLY A 292 0.34 6.37 -2.39
C GLY A 292 1.05 5.40 -1.44
N GLY A 293 2.12 4.76 -1.90
CA GLY A 293 3.01 3.97 -1.06
C GLY A 293 3.94 4.87 -0.25
N ALA A 294 4.38 4.44 0.93
CA ALA A 294 5.37 5.21 1.69
C ALA A 294 6.79 4.97 1.15
N ALA A 295 7.65 5.93 1.40
CA ALA A 295 9.07 5.87 1.09
C ALA A 295 9.81 4.80 1.90
N GLY A 296 10.86 4.24 1.27
CA GLY A 296 11.90 3.52 1.97
C GLY A 296 12.82 4.47 2.75
N LYS A 297 13.38 4.00 3.86
CA LYS A 297 14.37 4.73 4.64
C LYS A 297 15.77 4.55 4.06
N GLY A 298 16.64 5.53 4.22
CA GLY A 298 18.06 5.35 3.95
C GLY A 298 18.75 4.44 4.97
N GLY A 299 19.77 3.71 4.52
CA GLY A 299 20.63 2.88 5.36
C GLY A 299 21.60 3.72 6.18
N CYS A 300 22.08 3.16 7.30
CA CYS A 300 23.09 3.84 8.12
C CYS A 300 24.50 3.70 7.52
N PHE A 301 25.39 4.65 7.81
CA PHE A 301 26.81 4.51 7.47
C PHE A 301 27.51 3.41 8.27
N GLY A 302 28.57 2.87 7.68
CA GLY A 302 29.58 2.08 8.37
C GLY A 302 30.59 2.96 9.11
N SER A 303 31.00 2.55 10.30
CA SER A 303 32.05 3.23 11.05
C SER A 303 33.43 2.97 10.47
N GLY A 304 34.33 3.94 10.51
CA GLY A 304 35.74 3.71 10.18
C GLY A 304 36.43 2.80 11.21
N GLY A 305 37.38 2.01 10.74
CA GLY A 305 38.21 1.12 11.55
C GLY A 305 39.25 1.90 12.35
N SER A 306 39.68 1.35 13.49
CA SER A 306 40.76 1.94 14.26
C SER A 306 42.12 1.68 13.62
N GLY A 307 43.03 2.66 13.70
CA GLY A 307 44.44 2.42 13.41
C GLY A 307 45.07 1.48 14.45
N GLY A 308 46.08 0.74 14.03
CA GLY A 308 46.90 -0.11 14.87
C GLY A 308 47.92 0.70 15.67
N LEU A 309 48.34 0.19 16.81
CA LEU A 309 49.39 0.84 17.60
C LEU A 309 50.77 0.56 16.99
N GLY A 310 51.68 1.53 17.06
CA GLY A 310 53.08 1.33 16.70
C GLY A 310 53.83 0.45 17.69
N GLY A 311 54.78 -0.32 17.19
CA GLY A 311 55.68 -1.15 18.01
C GLY A 311 56.64 -0.29 18.82
N CYS A 312 57.11 -0.79 19.96
CA CYS A 312 58.15 -0.10 20.72
C CYS A 312 59.54 -0.31 20.09
N GLY A 313 60.42 0.67 20.24
CA GLY A 313 61.81 0.55 19.78
C GLY A 313 62.64 -0.38 20.66
N GLY A 314 63.66 -1.01 20.08
CA GLY A 314 64.56 -1.90 20.79
C GLY A 314 65.39 -1.20 21.86
N TRP A 315 65.69 -1.93 22.94
CA TRP A 315 66.47 -1.44 24.07
C TRP A 315 67.94 -1.88 23.98
N GLY A 316 68.84 -0.99 24.34
CA GLY A 316 70.27 -1.28 24.47
C GLY A 316 70.62 -2.00 25.77
N TRP A 317 71.84 -2.54 25.84
CA TRP A 317 72.36 -3.36 26.95
C TRP A 317 72.33 -2.67 28.32
N ASN A 318 72.38 -1.33 28.34
CA ASN A 318 72.32 -0.51 29.56
C ASN A 318 70.89 -0.08 29.94
N ALA A 319 69.85 -0.70 29.36
CA ALA A 319 68.46 -0.28 29.48
C ALA A 319 68.18 1.13 28.95
N GLU A 320 69.02 1.62 28.04
CA GLU A 320 68.77 2.86 27.31
C GLU A 320 67.92 2.56 26.07
N PRO A 321 66.85 3.31 25.80
CA PRO A 321 66.07 3.15 24.59
C PRO A 321 66.91 3.64 23.40
N MET A 322 67.29 2.73 22.50
CA MET A 322 68.15 3.06 21.36
C MET A 322 67.44 2.90 20.01
N GLY A 323 66.38 2.10 19.94
CA GLY A 323 65.42 2.10 18.85
C GLY A 323 64.29 3.12 19.09
N LEU A 324 63.79 3.73 18.02
CA LEU A 324 62.62 4.60 18.05
C LEU A 324 61.32 3.76 18.05
N PRO A 325 60.29 4.15 18.82
CA PRO A 325 58.96 3.57 18.66
C PRO A 325 58.39 3.87 17.27
N GLY A 326 57.66 2.91 16.71
CA GLY A 326 56.80 3.10 15.56
C GLY A 326 55.62 4.03 15.89
N LYS A 327 55.05 4.63 14.86
CA LYS A 327 53.88 5.49 14.96
C LYS A 327 52.60 4.67 14.98
N ASP A 328 51.60 5.17 15.69
CA ASP A 328 50.25 4.63 15.59
C ASP A 328 49.65 4.94 14.21
N GLY A 329 48.92 3.97 13.68
CA GLY A 329 48.13 4.12 12.48
C GLY A 329 46.93 5.04 12.72
N LYS A 330 46.41 5.60 11.63
CA LYS A 330 45.26 6.51 11.64
C LYS A 330 43.95 5.73 11.72
N TYR A 331 42.94 6.36 12.30
CA TYR A 331 41.57 5.88 12.20
C TYR A 331 41.04 6.11 10.78
N GLY A 332 40.31 5.12 10.26
CA GLY A 332 39.51 5.28 9.06
C GLY A 332 38.34 6.23 9.29
N SER A 333 37.85 6.82 8.20
CA SER A 333 36.69 7.71 8.24
C SER A 333 35.39 6.89 8.26
N CYS A 334 34.35 7.41 8.92
CA CYS A 334 33.00 6.85 8.78
C CYS A 334 32.41 7.22 7.41
N GLY A 335 31.53 6.36 6.89
CA GLY A 335 30.74 6.68 5.70
C GLY A 335 29.63 7.70 6.00
N VAL A 336 28.74 7.91 5.03
CA VAL A 336 27.55 8.75 5.17
C VAL A 336 26.25 7.93 5.17
N ASN A 337 25.22 8.41 5.87
CA ASN A 337 23.90 7.79 5.85
C ASN A 337 23.27 7.96 4.46
N GLY A 338 22.53 6.96 4.01
CA GLY A 338 21.69 7.07 2.84
C GLY A 338 20.51 8.02 3.09
N HIS A 339 19.98 8.57 2.01
CA HIS A 339 18.79 9.40 2.06
C HIS A 339 17.51 8.55 2.00
N PRO A 340 16.45 8.92 2.74
CA PRO A 340 15.13 8.30 2.55
C PRO A 340 14.57 8.69 1.18
N GLY A 341 13.70 7.82 0.64
CA GLY A 341 12.91 8.13 -0.55
C GLY A 341 11.79 9.13 -0.26
N SER A 342 10.95 9.34 -1.27
CA SER A 342 9.76 10.18 -1.20
C SER A 342 8.49 9.33 -1.19
N ASP A 343 7.48 9.75 -0.42
CA ASP A 343 6.18 9.08 -0.43
C ASP A 343 5.50 9.25 -1.80
N GLY A 344 4.83 8.20 -2.25
CA GLY A 344 4.01 8.23 -3.46
C GLY A 344 2.81 9.13 -3.28
N SER A 345 2.38 9.77 -4.36
CA SER A 345 1.13 10.53 -4.37
C SER A 345 -0.08 9.60 -4.42
N ASP A 346 -1.13 9.93 -3.68
CA ASP A 346 -2.46 9.33 -3.86
C ASP A 346 -2.97 9.50 -5.30
N GLY A 347 -3.84 8.57 -5.72
CA GLY A 347 -4.60 8.72 -6.96
C GLY A 347 -5.69 9.78 -6.87
N CYS A 348 -6.38 9.99 -7.98
CA CYS A 348 -7.51 10.92 -8.07
C CYS A 348 -8.84 10.21 -7.77
N ALA A 349 -9.72 10.91 -7.06
CA ALA A 349 -11.12 10.50 -6.94
C ALA A 349 -11.84 10.68 -8.29
N ALA A 350 -12.88 9.89 -8.51
CA ALA A 350 -13.75 9.98 -9.67
C ALA A 350 -15.11 10.56 -9.29
N SER A 351 -15.92 10.87 -10.30
CA SER A 351 -17.28 11.35 -10.12
C SER A 351 -18.25 10.18 -10.01
N ASP A 352 -19.24 10.32 -9.13
CA ASP A 352 -20.41 9.45 -9.14
C ASP A 352 -21.07 9.51 -10.52
N GLY A 353 -21.71 8.41 -10.88
CA GLY A 353 -22.59 8.33 -12.02
C GLY A 353 -23.95 8.95 -11.72
N SER A 354 -24.93 8.61 -12.53
CA SER A 354 -26.27 9.16 -12.40
C SER A 354 -27.32 8.11 -12.66
N VAL A 355 -28.53 8.40 -12.19
CA VAL A 355 -29.72 7.61 -12.46
C VAL A 355 -30.79 8.53 -13.04
N GLU A 356 -31.53 8.04 -14.04
CA GLU A 356 -32.74 8.71 -14.54
C GLU A 356 -33.89 7.71 -14.62
N TYR A 357 -35.02 8.09 -14.04
CA TYR A 357 -36.28 7.36 -14.09
C TYR A 357 -37.15 7.91 -15.21
N VAL A 358 -37.48 7.09 -16.19
CA VAL A 358 -38.21 7.46 -17.40
C VAL A 358 -39.56 6.74 -17.46
N VAL A 359 -40.65 7.51 -17.40
CA VAL A 359 -42.01 6.99 -17.57
C VAL A 359 -42.39 7.14 -19.03
N ILE A 360 -42.87 6.06 -19.64
CA ILE A 360 -43.30 6.04 -21.05
C ILE A 360 -44.79 5.69 -21.19
N ASP A 361 -45.40 6.08 -22.31
CA ASP A 361 -46.73 5.61 -22.68
C ASP A 361 -46.68 4.25 -23.43
N ALA A 362 -47.84 3.72 -23.82
CA ALA A 362 -47.96 2.47 -24.57
C ALA A 362 -47.32 2.51 -25.97
N ASN A 363 -47.02 3.71 -26.49
CA ASN A 363 -46.35 3.94 -27.77
C ASN A 363 -44.85 4.26 -27.60
N ASN A 364 -44.30 4.11 -26.38
CA ASN A 364 -42.93 4.44 -25.99
C ASN A 364 -42.56 5.94 -26.03
N HIS A 365 -43.55 6.84 -25.95
CA HIS A 365 -43.25 8.26 -25.77
C HIS A 365 -42.95 8.56 -24.31
N ILE A 366 -41.92 9.39 -24.07
CA ILE A 366 -41.56 9.83 -22.72
C ILE A 366 -42.66 10.74 -22.18
N LEU A 367 -43.31 10.30 -21.11
CA LEU A 367 -44.25 11.09 -20.33
C LEU A 367 -43.53 11.91 -19.27
N ARG A 368 -42.49 11.34 -18.67
CA ARG A 368 -41.75 11.97 -17.58
C ARG A 368 -40.34 11.42 -17.46
N ILE A 369 -39.40 12.27 -17.07
CA ILE A 369 -38.03 11.90 -16.74
C ILE A 369 -37.57 12.68 -15.51
N GLY A 370 -36.78 12.04 -14.65
CA GLY A 370 -36.16 12.73 -13.51
C GLY A 370 -35.13 11.87 -12.79
N PRO A 371 -34.20 12.49 -12.04
CA PRO A 371 -33.15 11.76 -11.32
C PRO A 371 -33.66 11.07 -10.05
N ASP A 372 -34.81 11.51 -9.53
CA ASP A 372 -35.42 10.97 -8.32
C ASP A 372 -36.74 10.28 -8.61
N LYS A 373 -37.06 9.23 -7.85
CA LYS A 373 -38.40 8.61 -7.86
C LYS A 373 -39.47 9.58 -7.37
N TYR A 374 -39.18 10.28 -6.27
CA TYR A 374 -40.05 11.28 -5.64
C TYR A 374 -39.21 12.49 -5.27
N HIS A 375 -39.67 13.68 -5.60
CA HIS A 375 -39.02 14.94 -5.24
C HIS A 375 -40.10 15.95 -4.87
N THR A 376 -40.62 15.86 -3.65
CA THR A 376 -41.74 16.69 -3.19
C THR A 376 -41.25 17.95 -2.49
N SER A 377 -41.81 19.11 -2.84
CA SER A 377 -41.56 20.36 -2.15
C SER A 377 -42.86 21.15 -1.91
N VAL A 378 -42.93 21.84 -0.77
CA VAL A 378 -44.01 22.79 -0.48
C VAL A 378 -43.74 24.06 -1.27
N VAL A 379 -44.71 24.48 -2.08
CA VAL A 379 -44.63 25.72 -2.87
C VAL A 379 -45.52 26.83 -2.33
N GLY A 380 -46.39 26.51 -1.37
CA GLY A 380 -47.22 27.51 -0.72
C GLY A 380 -48.04 26.91 0.41
N TYR A 381 -48.46 27.76 1.32
CA TYR A 381 -49.40 27.44 2.39
C TYR A 381 -50.05 28.74 2.87
N THR A 382 -51.09 28.60 3.67
CA THR A 382 -51.73 29.71 4.37
C THR A 382 -51.57 29.48 5.86
N ILE A 383 -51.19 30.53 6.60
CA ILE A 383 -51.22 30.51 8.06
C ILE A 383 -52.41 31.37 8.50
N THR A 384 -53.19 30.85 9.43
CA THR A 384 -54.26 31.58 10.12
C THR A 384 -54.07 31.45 11.62
N ASP A 385 -54.26 32.54 12.35
CA ASP A 385 -54.30 32.56 13.82
C ASP A 385 -55.66 32.02 14.33
N ASP A 386 -55.73 31.68 15.63
CA ASP A 386 -56.93 31.08 16.25
C ASP A 386 -58.16 32.00 16.22
N ASN A 387 -57.96 33.32 16.15
CA ASN A 387 -59.01 34.34 16.17
C ASN A 387 -59.14 35.13 14.85
N GLU A 388 -58.41 34.74 13.80
CA GLU A 388 -58.38 35.35 12.46
C GLU A 388 -58.16 36.87 12.44
N ASP A 389 -57.45 37.43 13.42
CA ASP A 389 -57.15 38.86 13.52
C ASP A 389 -55.81 39.28 12.91
N GLY A 390 -55.01 38.29 12.47
CA GLY A 390 -53.71 38.50 11.84
C GLY A 390 -52.57 38.80 12.82
N ILE A 391 -52.80 38.69 14.13
CA ILE A 391 -51.80 38.87 15.18
C ILE A 391 -51.47 37.51 15.80
N TYR A 392 -50.22 37.07 15.62
CA TYR A 392 -49.74 35.81 16.18
C TYR A 392 -49.32 36.00 17.65
N GLU A 393 -50.20 35.62 18.57
CA GLU A 393 -49.99 35.77 20.01
C GLU A 393 -49.11 34.65 20.60
N PRO A 394 -48.25 34.96 21.58
CA PRO A 394 -47.53 33.92 22.32
C PRO A 394 -48.49 32.97 23.04
N ASN A 395 -48.28 31.67 22.86
CA ASN A 395 -49.09 30.57 23.42
C ASN A 395 -50.51 30.41 22.84
N SER A 396 -50.84 31.04 21.71
CA SER A 396 -52.05 30.71 20.94
C SER A 396 -51.77 29.64 19.89
N ASN A 397 -52.83 28.97 19.40
CA ASN A 397 -52.68 28.08 18.26
C ASN A 397 -52.66 28.90 16.96
N PHE A 398 -51.96 28.38 15.95
CA PHE A 398 -52.14 28.81 14.58
C PHE A 398 -52.30 27.57 13.70
N PHE A 399 -53.02 27.73 12.60
CA PHE A 399 -53.31 26.66 11.67
C PHE A 399 -52.54 26.89 10.37
N VAL A 400 -51.91 25.84 9.87
CA VAL A 400 -51.33 25.82 8.53
C VAL A 400 -52.30 25.09 7.61
N THR A 401 -52.91 25.82 6.68
CA THR A 401 -53.93 25.33 5.75
C THR A 401 -53.49 25.53 4.30
N ASN A 402 -54.27 24.99 3.35
CA ASN A 402 -54.03 25.16 1.90
C ASN A 402 -52.60 24.85 1.45
N VAL A 403 -51.96 23.86 2.06
CA VAL A 403 -50.58 23.51 1.72
C VAL A 403 -50.53 22.97 0.29
N LYS A 404 -49.83 23.69 -0.58
CA LYS A 404 -49.60 23.36 -1.98
C LYS A 404 -48.24 22.72 -2.11
N TRP A 405 -48.20 21.62 -2.84
CA TRP A 405 -47.01 20.82 -3.04
C TRP A 405 -46.80 20.60 -4.53
N ILE A 406 -45.54 20.53 -4.93
CA ILE A 406 -45.16 19.96 -6.22
C ILE A 406 -44.38 18.69 -5.97
N ASN A 407 -44.54 17.70 -6.83
CA ASN A 407 -43.63 16.57 -6.91
C ASN A 407 -42.92 16.68 -8.26
N ASN A 408 -41.61 16.93 -8.23
CA ASN A 408 -40.75 17.00 -9.42
C ASN A 408 -40.07 15.67 -9.74
N GLY A 409 -40.20 14.65 -8.90
CA GLY A 409 -39.59 13.32 -9.10
C GLY A 409 -40.47 12.43 -9.97
N ALA A 410 -39.89 11.49 -10.72
CA ALA A 410 -40.53 10.82 -11.85
C ALA A 410 -41.86 10.08 -11.56
N MET A 411 -42.11 9.64 -10.33
CA MET A 411 -43.33 8.92 -9.96
C MET A 411 -44.46 9.86 -9.52
N ILE A 412 -45.71 9.47 -9.74
CA ILE A 412 -46.86 10.06 -9.03
C ILE A 412 -46.79 9.57 -7.58
N LEU A 413 -47.13 10.43 -6.61
CA LEU A 413 -47.17 10.01 -5.21
C LEU A 413 -48.18 8.86 -5.04
N PRO A 414 -47.81 7.80 -4.30
CA PRO A 414 -48.71 6.68 -4.09
C PRO A 414 -49.97 7.15 -3.35
N ALA A 415 -51.10 6.52 -3.66
CA ALA A 415 -52.35 6.77 -2.95
C ALA A 415 -52.15 6.53 -1.44
N GLY A 416 -52.56 7.51 -0.62
CA GLY A 416 -52.34 7.47 0.83
C GLY A 416 -51.01 8.03 1.31
N ALA A 417 -50.23 8.70 0.46
CA ALA A 417 -49.07 9.48 0.92
C ALA A 417 -49.47 10.48 2.01
N ILE A 418 -48.77 10.45 3.14
CA ILE A 418 -49.06 11.28 4.32
C ILE A 418 -48.03 12.41 4.40
N LEU A 419 -48.53 13.62 4.58
CA LEU A 419 -47.74 14.75 5.02
C LEU A 419 -47.50 14.65 6.53
N SER A 420 -46.24 14.57 6.95
CA SER A 420 -45.85 14.61 8.36
C SER A 420 -44.91 15.79 8.61
N PHE A 421 -45.18 16.54 9.68
CA PHE A 421 -44.29 17.54 10.25
C PHE A 421 -43.49 16.84 11.37
N ARG A 422 -42.17 17.06 11.39
CA ARG A 422 -41.28 16.53 12.44
C ARG A 422 -40.64 17.65 13.23
#